data_AF-A0A9N9GTC2-F1
#
_entry.id   AF-A0A9N9GTC2-F1
#
_cell.length_a   1.000
_cell.length_b   1.000
_cell.length_c   1.000
_cell.angle_alpha   90.00
_cell.angle_beta   90.00
_cell.angle_gamma   90.00
#
_symmetry.space_group_name_H-M   'P 1'
#
loop_
_entity.id
_entity.type
_entity.pdbx_description
1 polymer ?
#
loop_
_entity_poly.entity_id
_entity_poly.type
_entity_poly.pdbx_seq_one_letter_code
_entity_poly.pdbx_strand_id
1 'polypeptide(L)'
;MEFEFLRAAYNNIDTDSTFIVDISDPDMQNTLMDFMRSGLVTYAGRSRLQYAAPLIRIIMGKRLYTHRLGLAPSGNNFEQFLRLSIERMRPSELCSSLSHGLDKNSRLLERAWQKEWTMAASTAVPSGHTISPDVGAVFRSSGFLNFYINGGLNWGVELMREGERMSQHINRFKPKGTYENIPLTAWAIIDFRHNSLIPNCQTMEDNIWYALYANDYSIITIMRKDKTDETIRLRGDDPELFPNDRQN
;
A
#
# COMPACT_ATOMS: atom_id res chain seq x y z
N MET A 1 9.76 12.90 20.51
CA MET A 1 10.50 11.94 21.33
C MET A 1 10.45 10.51 20.84
N GLU A 2 9.32 9.77 20.84
CA GLU A 2 9.29 8.40 20.29
C GLU A 2 9.78 8.32 18.83
N PHE A 3 9.32 9.25 17.98
CA PHE A 3 9.77 9.35 16.59
C PHE A 3 11.26 9.72 16.47
N GLU A 4 11.79 10.53 17.38
CA GLU A 4 13.20 10.93 17.39
C GLU A 4 14.09 9.77 17.82
N PHE A 5 13.70 9.06 18.89
CA PHE A 5 14.33 7.82 19.33
C PHE A 5 14.39 6.82 18.17
N LEU A 6 13.24 6.53 17.57
CA LEU A 6 13.11 5.57 16.49
C LEU A 6 13.93 5.98 15.25
N ARG A 7 13.94 7.26 14.89
CA ARG A 7 14.73 7.79 13.76
C ARG A 7 16.23 7.72 14.06
N ALA A 8 16.66 8.10 15.26
CA ALA A 8 18.05 7.97 15.69
C ALA A 8 18.50 6.50 15.72
N ALA A 9 17.69 5.61 16.29
CA ALA A 9 17.94 4.18 16.32
C ALA A 9 18.04 3.58 14.91
N TYR A 10 17.16 3.99 13.99
CA TYR A 10 17.13 3.44 12.64
C TYR A 10 18.25 3.98 11.73
N ASN A 11 18.60 5.27 11.85
CA ASN A 11 19.67 5.88 11.07
C ASN A 11 21.08 5.44 11.51
N ASN A 12 21.25 5.03 12.78
CA ASN A 12 22.54 4.61 13.34
C ASN A 12 22.70 3.09 13.44
N ILE A 13 21.93 2.31 12.67
CA ILE A 13 22.10 0.86 12.60
C ILE A 13 23.39 0.53 11.86
N ASP A 14 24.26 -0.25 12.50
CA ASP A 14 25.50 -0.74 11.90
C ASP A 14 25.34 -2.04 11.10
N THR A 15 26.44 -2.55 10.58
CA THR A 15 26.49 -3.81 9.81
C THR A 15 26.02 -5.02 10.61
N ASP A 16 26.11 -4.97 11.93
CA ASP A 16 25.68 -6.05 12.83
C ASP A 16 24.20 -5.92 13.21
N SER A 17 23.46 -5.00 12.59
CA SER A 17 22.05 -4.68 12.88
C SER A 17 21.81 -4.17 14.31
N THR A 18 22.81 -3.49 14.88
CA THR A 18 22.77 -2.89 16.22
C THR A 18 22.96 -1.38 16.17
N PHE A 19 22.58 -0.68 17.23
CA PHE A 19 22.71 0.78 17.33
C PHE A 19 23.00 1.24 18.77
N ILE A 20 23.42 2.49 18.91
CA ILE A 20 23.65 3.17 20.19
C ILE A 20 22.70 4.37 20.26
N VAL A 21 22.16 4.64 21.44
CA VAL A 21 21.34 5.82 21.72
C VAL A 21 22.02 6.60 22.83
N ASP A 22 22.11 7.92 22.65
CA ASP A 22 22.53 8.81 23.73
C ASP A 22 21.41 8.90 24.77
N ILE A 23 21.68 8.36 25.96
CA ILE A 23 20.76 8.33 27.10
C ILE A 23 21.09 9.43 28.14
N SER A 24 21.86 10.44 27.76
CA SER A 24 22.11 11.61 28.60
C SER A 24 20.84 12.44 28.83
N ASP A 25 19.86 12.35 27.92
CA ASP A 25 18.53 12.91 28.06
C ASP A 25 17.60 11.94 28.84
N PRO A 26 17.09 12.33 30.03
CA PRO A 26 16.17 11.52 30.83
C PRO A 26 14.92 11.08 30.08
N ASP A 27 14.40 11.89 29.17
CA ASP A 27 13.17 11.57 28.46
C ASP A 27 13.43 10.58 27.30
N MET A 28 14.62 10.63 26.69
CA MET A 28 15.12 9.61 25.75
C MET A 28 15.33 8.27 26.48
N GLN A 29 15.84 8.31 27.71
CA GLN A 29 16.00 7.13 28.56
C GLN A 29 14.64 6.49 28.90
N ASN A 30 13.64 7.30 29.25
CA ASN A 30 12.27 6.82 29.50
C ASN A 30 11.67 6.18 28.25
N THR A 31 11.80 6.83 27.10
CA THR A 31 11.35 6.30 25.81
C THR A 31 12.00 4.95 25.51
N LEU A 32 13.33 4.83 25.64
CA LEU A 32 14.03 3.55 25.47
C LEU A 32 13.45 2.46 26.38
N MET A 33 13.22 2.77 27.66
CA MET A 33 12.65 1.81 28.61
C MET A 33 11.27 1.32 28.20
N ASP A 34 10.43 2.17 27.62
CA ASP A 34 9.11 1.79 27.11
C ASP A 34 9.22 0.87 25.88
N PHE A 35 10.15 1.15 24.97
CA PHE A 35 10.46 0.27 23.83
C PHE A 35 11.03 -1.08 24.26
N MET A 36 11.80 -1.12 25.35
CA MET A 36 12.31 -2.37 25.92
C MET A 36 11.21 -3.17 26.61
N ARG A 37 10.37 -2.53 27.43
CA ARG A 37 9.24 -3.17 28.13
C ARG A 37 8.20 -3.72 27.17
N SER A 38 7.99 -3.04 26.04
CA SER A 38 7.09 -3.50 24.96
C SER A 38 7.71 -4.59 24.08
N GLY A 39 8.98 -4.96 24.30
CA GLY A 39 9.66 -6.00 23.53
C GLY A 39 9.99 -5.58 22.10
N LEU A 40 10.10 -4.28 21.82
CA LEU A 40 10.46 -3.76 20.50
C LEU A 40 11.97 -3.62 20.32
N VAL A 41 12.68 -3.33 21.41
CA VAL A 41 14.14 -3.16 21.47
C VAL A 41 14.71 -4.05 22.58
N THR A 42 15.90 -4.60 22.38
CA THR A 42 16.61 -5.41 23.36
C THR A 42 18.12 -5.14 23.32
N TYR A 43 18.85 -5.60 24.33
CA TYR A 43 20.30 -5.54 24.34
C TYR A 43 20.90 -6.59 23.42
N ALA A 44 21.77 -6.15 22.52
CA ALA A 44 22.67 -7.00 21.74
C ALA A 44 24.01 -7.25 22.47
N GLY A 45 24.24 -6.55 23.59
CA GLY A 45 25.47 -6.59 24.39
C GLY A 45 25.43 -5.54 25.52
N ARG A 46 26.60 -5.22 26.12
CA ARG A 46 26.67 -4.34 27.31
C ARG A 46 26.17 -2.91 27.10
N SER A 47 26.26 -2.37 25.88
CA SER A 47 25.86 -0.99 25.56
C SER A 47 25.20 -0.83 24.19
N ARG A 48 25.01 -1.94 23.46
CA ARG A 48 24.44 -1.94 22.12
C ARG A 48 23.00 -2.45 22.18
N LEU A 49 22.14 -1.78 21.45
CA LEU A 49 20.73 -2.10 21.31
C LEU A 49 20.47 -2.70 19.93
N GLN A 50 19.44 -3.52 19.84
CA GLN A 50 18.92 -4.02 18.57
C GLN A 50 17.40 -4.09 18.64
N TYR A 51 16.75 -4.09 17.48
CA TYR A 51 15.33 -4.45 17.43
C TYR A 51 15.16 -5.91 17.87
N ALA A 52 14.11 -6.20 18.63
CA ALA A 52 13.86 -7.54 19.15
C ALA A 52 13.69 -8.60 18.05
N ALA A 53 13.29 -8.19 16.85
CA ALA A 53 13.32 -9.01 15.65
C ALA A 53 13.55 -8.16 14.38
N PRO A 54 14.12 -8.73 13.31
CA PRO A 54 14.21 -8.07 12.00
C PRO A 54 12.86 -7.55 11.49
N LEU A 55 11.76 -8.25 11.79
CA LEU A 55 10.41 -7.82 11.41
C LEU A 55 9.99 -6.53 12.13
N ILE A 56 10.34 -6.37 13.40
CA ILE A 56 10.05 -5.13 14.15
C ILE A 56 10.81 -3.96 13.54
N ARG A 57 12.10 -4.15 13.19
CA ARG A 57 12.88 -3.15 12.45
C ARG A 57 12.16 -2.74 11.17
N ILE A 58 11.71 -3.70 10.36
CA ILE A 58 11.01 -3.42 9.10
C ILE A 58 9.69 -2.66 9.36
N ILE A 59 8.90 -3.07 10.35
CA ILE A 59 7.63 -2.41 10.68
C ILE A 59 7.87 -0.98 11.19
N MET A 60 8.84 -0.78 12.08
CA MET A 60 9.17 0.53 12.63
C MET A 60 9.79 1.44 11.59
N GLY A 61 10.71 0.93 10.77
CA GLY A 61 11.24 1.63 9.61
C GLY A 61 10.15 2.04 8.65
N LYS A 62 9.23 1.13 8.31
CA LYS A 62 8.04 1.49 7.54
C LYS A 62 7.27 2.59 8.25
N ARG A 63 6.92 2.46 9.54
CA ARG A 63 6.18 3.51 10.25
C ARG A 63 6.90 4.85 10.24
N LEU A 64 8.22 4.90 10.40
CA LEU A 64 9.02 6.15 10.44
C LEU A 64 9.14 6.83 9.08
N TYR A 65 9.42 6.06 8.03
CA TYR A 65 9.71 6.59 6.70
C TYR A 65 8.52 6.50 5.73
N THR A 66 7.41 5.89 6.17
CA THR A 66 6.09 5.99 5.50
C THR A 66 5.09 6.84 6.30
N HIS A 67 5.42 7.27 7.53
CA HIS A 67 4.72 8.40 8.16
C HIS A 67 5.02 9.69 7.41
N ARG A 68 3.96 10.44 7.16
CA ARG A 68 3.87 11.46 6.13
C ARG A 68 4.36 12.80 6.68
N LEU A 69 5.49 13.28 6.19
CA LEU A 69 5.92 14.66 6.43
C LEU A 69 5.69 15.57 5.21
N GLY A 70 5.57 15.03 3.98
CA GLY A 70 5.50 15.84 2.75
C GLY A 70 4.37 15.54 1.75
N LEU A 71 3.58 14.48 1.94
CA LEU A 71 2.55 14.09 0.97
C LEU A 71 1.17 14.57 1.39
N ALA A 72 0.49 15.31 0.51
CA ALA A 72 -0.90 15.68 0.71
C ALA A 72 -1.74 14.40 0.93
N PRO A 73 -2.56 14.34 2.00
CA PRO A 73 -3.50 13.25 2.18
C PRO A 73 -4.45 13.22 0.97
N SER A 74 -4.92 12.03 0.58
CA SER A 74 -6.19 12.01 -0.16
C SER A 74 -7.22 12.66 0.78
N GLY A 75 -7.99 13.62 0.29
CA GLY A 75 -9.16 14.07 1.06
C GLY A 75 -10.10 12.88 1.28
N ASN A 76 -11.26 13.11 1.89
CA ASN A 76 -12.32 12.09 1.97
C ASN A 76 -12.99 11.82 0.59
N ASN A 77 -12.21 11.85 -0.49
CA ASN A 77 -12.63 11.62 -1.86
C ASN A 77 -12.08 10.27 -2.34
N PHE A 78 -12.99 9.36 -2.67
CA PHE A 78 -12.66 8.00 -3.06
C PHE A 78 -11.85 7.93 -4.37
N GLU A 79 -12.21 8.72 -5.39
CA GLU A 79 -11.47 8.74 -6.66
C GLU A 79 -10.06 9.28 -6.49
N GLN A 80 -9.89 10.32 -5.67
CA GLN A 80 -8.56 10.87 -5.37
C GLN A 80 -7.71 9.85 -4.60
N PHE A 81 -8.30 9.10 -3.68
CA PHE A 81 -7.63 7.99 -3.00
C PHE A 81 -7.17 6.92 -3.99
N LEU A 82 -8.04 6.45 -4.89
CA LEU A 82 -7.69 5.46 -5.91
C LEU A 82 -6.55 5.96 -6.81
N ARG A 83 -6.66 7.20 -7.30
CA ARG A 83 -5.63 7.83 -8.14
C ARG A 83 -4.27 7.88 -7.43
N LEU A 84 -4.23 8.35 -6.18
CA LEU A 84 -3.00 8.42 -5.38
C LEU A 84 -2.47 7.02 -5.01
N SER A 85 -3.35 6.06 -4.76
CA SER A 85 -2.96 4.67 -4.47
C SER A 85 -2.25 4.01 -5.65
N ILE A 86 -2.61 4.38 -6.88
CA ILE A 86 -1.94 3.94 -8.10
C ILE A 86 -0.66 4.76 -8.32
N GLU A 87 -0.74 6.10 -8.31
CA GLU A 87 0.42 7.00 -8.53
C GLU A 87 1.63 6.67 -7.65
N ARG A 88 1.40 6.20 -6.42
CA ARG A 88 2.47 5.93 -5.45
C ARG A 88 3.00 4.49 -5.47
N MET A 89 2.55 3.67 -6.41
CA MET A 89 3.14 2.34 -6.65
C MET A 89 4.56 2.48 -7.20
N ARG A 90 5.40 1.48 -6.92
CA ARG A 90 6.83 1.43 -7.26
C ARG A 90 7.08 0.59 -8.53
N PRO A 91 7.46 1.22 -9.65
CA PRO A 91 7.88 0.50 -10.85
C PRO A 91 9.00 -0.51 -10.58
N SER A 92 9.98 -0.16 -9.74
CA SER A 92 11.11 -1.03 -9.42
C SER A 92 10.70 -2.36 -8.78
N GLU A 93 9.68 -2.34 -7.92
CA GLU A 93 9.14 -3.53 -7.24
C GLU A 93 8.29 -4.38 -8.17
N LEU A 94 7.54 -3.75 -9.08
CA LEU A 94 6.79 -4.46 -10.12
C LEU A 94 7.74 -5.13 -11.14
N CYS A 95 8.78 -4.42 -11.58
CA CYS A 95 9.83 -4.92 -12.48
C CYS A 95 10.64 -6.08 -11.88
N SER A 96 11.01 -5.99 -10.60
CA SER A 96 11.84 -6.99 -9.93
C SER A 96 11.05 -8.15 -9.31
N SER A 97 9.72 -8.09 -9.36
CA SER A 97 8.85 -9.14 -8.84
C SER A 97 9.12 -10.47 -9.56
N LEU A 98 9.21 -11.54 -8.78
CA LEU A 98 9.30 -12.91 -9.29
C LEU A 98 7.91 -13.57 -9.46
N SER A 99 6.84 -12.84 -9.17
CA SER A 99 5.47 -13.34 -9.16
C SER A 99 4.89 -13.35 -10.58
N HIS A 100 5.48 -14.17 -11.42
CA HIS A 100 5.12 -14.41 -12.81
C HIS A 100 4.66 -15.87 -12.98
N GLY A 101 3.97 -16.16 -14.08
CA GLY A 101 3.70 -17.54 -14.50
C GLY A 101 4.96 -18.27 -14.98
N LEU A 102 4.82 -19.54 -15.36
CA LEU A 102 5.94 -20.34 -15.86
C LEU A 102 6.42 -19.90 -17.25
N ASP A 103 5.59 -19.17 -18.01
CA ASP A 103 5.93 -18.71 -19.35
C ASP A 103 6.86 -17.49 -19.30
N LYS A 104 7.82 -17.42 -20.23
CA LYS A 104 8.75 -16.27 -20.34
C LYS A 104 8.07 -14.93 -20.61
N ASN A 105 6.85 -14.95 -21.16
CA ASN A 105 6.02 -13.77 -21.42
C ASN A 105 4.91 -13.60 -20.38
N SER A 106 4.97 -14.35 -19.28
CA SER A 106 3.90 -14.31 -18.29
C SER A 106 3.89 -12.97 -17.57
N ARG A 107 2.69 -12.43 -17.44
CA ARG A 107 2.45 -11.15 -16.76
C ARG A 107 2.45 -11.37 -15.26
N LEU A 108 2.55 -10.28 -14.51
CA LEU A 108 2.47 -10.32 -13.06
C LEU A 108 1.16 -10.98 -12.61
N LEU A 109 1.26 -11.91 -11.67
CA LEU A 109 0.10 -12.50 -11.01
C LEU A 109 -0.61 -11.43 -10.16
N GLU A 110 -1.91 -11.63 -9.91
CA GLU A 110 -2.76 -10.72 -9.15
C GLU A 110 -2.19 -10.39 -7.77
N ARG A 111 -1.49 -11.35 -7.14
CA ARG A 111 -0.87 -11.18 -5.83
C ARG A 111 0.24 -10.11 -5.82
N ALA A 112 0.99 -9.95 -6.90
CA ALA A 112 2.01 -8.90 -7.00
C ALA A 112 1.36 -7.52 -7.01
N TRP A 113 0.29 -7.36 -7.80
CA TRP A 113 -0.52 -6.15 -7.84
C TRP A 113 -1.12 -5.83 -6.47
N GLN A 114 -1.71 -6.81 -5.80
CA GLN A 114 -2.24 -6.65 -4.44
C GLN A 114 -1.17 -6.22 -3.43
N LYS A 115 0.02 -6.84 -3.45
CA LYS A 115 1.11 -6.49 -2.55
C LYS A 115 1.56 -5.05 -2.76
N GLU A 116 1.86 -4.66 -4.00
CA GLU A 116 2.36 -3.32 -4.28
C GLU A 116 1.29 -2.25 -4.07
N TRP A 117 0.05 -2.51 -4.49
CA TRP A 117 -1.06 -1.60 -4.23
C TRP A 117 -1.30 -1.41 -2.74
N THR A 118 -1.22 -2.45 -1.91
CA THR A 118 -1.36 -2.32 -0.45
C THR A 118 -0.31 -1.35 0.11
N MET A 119 0.94 -1.50 -0.33
CA MET A 119 2.05 -0.63 0.07
C MET A 119 1.77 0.81 -0.34
N ALA A 120 1.44 1.06 -1.60
CA ALA A 120 1.15 2.39 -2.12
C ALA A 120 -0.10 3.02 -1.48
N ALA A 121 -1.21 2.29 -1.39
CA ALA A 121 -2.47 2.73 -0.80
C ALA A 121 -2.32 3.12 0.68
N SER A 122 -1.46 2.42 1.44
CA SER A 122 -1.18 2.78 2.83
C SER A 122 -0.59 4.20 2.98
N THR A 123 0.10 4.69 1.94
CA THR A 123 0.59 6.07 1.91
C THR A 123 -0.52 7.06 1.53
N ALA A 124 -1.56 6.61 0.83
CA ALA A 124 -2.64 7.45 0.30
C ALA A 124 -3.87 7.53 1.21
N VAL A 125 -4.13 6.53 2.06
CA VAL A 125 -5.33 6.45 2.92
C VAL A 125 -5.52 7.71 3.79
N PRO A 126 -6.71 8.30 3.95
CA PRO A 126 -6.86 9.50 4.79
C PRO A 126 -6.41 9.29 6.24
N SER A 127 -5.97 10.36 6.92
CA SER A 127 -5.55 10.26 8.33
C SER A 127 -6.70 9.77 9.22
N GLY A 128 -6.42 8.93 10.22
CA GLY A 128 -7.43 8.33 11.09
C GLY A 128 -8.20 7.16 10.48
N HIS A 129 -7.86 6.74 9.26
CA HIS A 129 -8.50 5.63 8.55
C HIS A 129 -7.52 4.48 8.33
N THR A 130 -8.05 3.28 8.10
CA THR A 130 -7.24 2.06 7.98
C THR A 130 -7.64 1.25 6.75
N ILE A 131 -6.66 0.60 6.13
CA ILE A 131 -6.90 -0.40 5.09
C ILE A 131 -6.92 -1.77 5.76
N SER A 132 -8.01 -2.52 5.53
CA SER A 132 -8.19 -3.88 6.02
C SER A 132 -8.28 -4.83 4.82
N PRO A 133 -7.31 -5.73 4.61
CA PRO A 133 -7.39 -6.72 3.56
C PRO A 133 -8.35 -7.86 3.93
N ASP A 134 -8.85 -8.57 2.92
CA ASP A 134 -9.63 -9.81 3.06
C ASP A 134 -10.84 -9.68 4.00
N VAL A 135 -11.61 -8.59 3.83
CA VAL A 135 -12.79 -8.32 4.65
C VAL A 135 -14.02 -9.02 4.10
N GLY A 136 -14.72 -9.75 4.96
CA GLY A 136 -15.98 -10.40 4.59
C GLY A 136 -16.69 -11.06 5.76
N ALA A 137 -15.99 -11.93 6.50
CA ALA A 137 -16.56 -12.73 7.58
C ALA A 137 -17.23 -11.88 8.69
N VAL A 138 -16.62 -10.76 9.07
CA VAL A 138 -17.17 -9.83 10.07
C VAL A 138 -18.53 -9.24 9.66
N PHE A 139 -18.80 -9.18 8.35
CA PHE A 139 -20.05 -8.72 7.76
C PHE A 139 -20.92 -9.87 7.24
N ARG A 140 -20.63 -11.12 7.60
CA ARG A 140 -21.37 -12.31 7.13
C ARG A 140 -21.42 -12.44 5.60
N SER A 141 -20.38 -11.98 4.92
CA SER A 141 -20.16 -12.28 3.50
C SER A 141 -19.46 -13.64 3.36
N SER A 142 -19.84 -14.41 2.34
CA SER A 142 -19.20 -15.69 1.98
C SER A 142 -17.91 -15.52 1.16
N GLY A 143 -17.58 -14.30 0.75
CA GLY A 143 -16.34 -13.98 0.05
C GLY A 143 -15.52 -12.95 0.82
N PHE A 144 -14.34 -12.66 0.27
CA PHE A 144 -13.36 -11.75 0.86
C PHE A 144 -13.05 -10.64 -0.12
N LEU A 145 -13.52 -9.43 0.19
CA LEU A 145 -13.16 -8.23 -0.53
C LEU A 145 -11.65 -7.99 -0.36
N ASN A 146 -10.94 -7.70 -1.45
CA ASN A 146 -9.48 -7.54 -1.38
C ASN A 146 -9.07 -6.46 -0.38
N PHE A 147 -9.72 -5.29 -0.41
CA PHE A 147 -9.43 -4.19 0.51
C PHE A 147 -10.68 -3.42 0.92
N TYR A 148 -10.77 -3.15 2.23
CA TYR A 148 -11.80 -2.32 2.84
C TYR A 148 -11.15 -1.14 3.56
N ILE A 149 -11.57 0.08 3.25
CA ILE A 149 -11.09 1.30 3.91
C ILE A 149 -12.10 1.66 5.00
N ASN A 150 -11.70 1.44 6.25
CA ASN A 150 -12.52 1.68 7.45
C ASN A 150 -12.28 3.11 8.02
N GLY A 151 -12.90 3.42 9.15
CA GLY A 151 -12.84 4.73 9.81
C GLY A 151 -14.03 5.63 9.46
N GLY A 152 -15.14 5.04 9.02
CA GLY A 152 -16.35 5.76 8.59
C GLY A 152 -16.43 6.03 7.09
N LEU A 153 -15.35 5.80 6.33
CA LEU A 153 -15.38 5.88 4.87
C LEU A 153 -16.11 4.70 4.25
N ASN A 154 -15.83 3.48 4.72
CA ASN A 154 -16.47 2.25 4.26
C ASN A 154 -16.33 2.06 2.74
N TRP A 155 -15.11 2.25 2.21
CA TRP A 155 -14.85 2.05 0.78
C TRP A 155 -14.36 0.64 0.49
N GLY A 156 -14.73 0.11 -0.68
CA GLY A 156 -14.28 -1.20 -1.14
C GLY A 156 -13.42 -1.12 -2.39
N VAL A 157 -12.31 -1.85 -2.41
CA VAL A 157 -11.44 -1.95 -3.59
C VAL A 157 -11.17 -3.42 -3.88
N GLU A 158 -11.47 -3.84 -5.10
CA GLU A 158 -11.08 -5.14 -5.65
C GLU A 158 -10.01 -4.93 -6.71
N LEU A 159 -8.99 -5.79 -6.74
CA LEU A 159 -7.98 -5.76 -7.78
C LEU A 159 -8.10 -7.00 -8.65
N MET A 160 -7.90 -6.80 -9.94
CA MET A 160 -7.80 -7.89 -10.90
C MET A 160 -6.73 -7.58 -11.93
N ARG A 161 -6.47 -8.54 -12.82
CA ARG A 161 -5.51 -8.37 -13.90
C ARG A 161 -6.05 -8.88 -15.24
N GLU A 162 -5.60 -8.25 -16.31
CA GLU A 162 -5.78 -8.69 -17.70
C GLU A 162 -7.23 -8.99 -18.11
N GLY A 163 -8.23 -8.40 -17.42
CA GLY A 163 -9.64 -8.68 -17.68
C GLY A 163 -10.11 -10.07 -17.25
N GLU A 164 -9.30 -10.83 -16.50
CA GLU A 164 -9.64 -12.19 -16.09
C GLU A 164 -10.90 -12.22 -15.20
N ARG A 165 -11.95 -12.92 -15.65
CA ARG A 165 -13.20 -13.14 -14.90
C ARG A 165 -13.93 -11.84 -14.49
N MET A 166 -13.79 -10.76 -15.27
CA MET A 166 -14.43 -9.45 -15.01
C MET A 166 -15.89 -9.55 -14.55
N SER A 167 -16.74 -10.28 -15.29
CA SER A 167 -18.15 -10.45 -14.95
C SER A 167 -18.37 -11.10 -13.58
N GLN A 168 -17.50 -12.02 -13.15
CA GLN A 168 -17.60 -12.63 -11.83
C GLN A 168 -17.30 -11.63 -10.73
N HIS A 169 -16.26 -10.79 -10.88
CA HIS A 169 -15.92 -9.75 -9.93
C HIS A 169 -17.02 -8.70 -9.82
N ILE A 170 -17.56 -8.23 -10.94
CA ILE A 170 -18.69 -7.29 -10.99
C ILE A 170 -19.92 -7.88 -10.26
N ASN A 171 -20.25 -9.14 -10.51
CA ASN A 171 -21.40 -9.78 -9.91
C ASN A 171 -21.28 -9.93 -8.38
N ARG A 172 -20.07 -9.87 -7.79
CA ARG A 172 -19.91 -9.87 -6.32
C ARG A 172 -20.48 -8.60 -5.69
N PHE A 173 -20.44 -7.46 -6.39
CA PHE A 173 -20.93 -6.17 -5.90
C PHE A 173 -22.40 -5.88 -6.24
N LYS A 174 -23.02 -6.66 -7.12
CA LYS A 174 -24.45 -6.50 -7.48
C LYS A 174 -25.37 -6.93 -6.32
N PRO A 175 -26.66 -6.52 -6.33
CA PRO A 175 -27.65 -7.03 -5.38
C PRO A 175 -27.67 -8.57 -5.39
N LYS A 176 -27.78 -9.20 -4.22
CA LYS A 176 -27.61 -10.66 -4.02
C LYS A 176 -26.23 -11.22 -4.39
N GLY A 177 -25.27 -10.34 -4.65
CA GLY A 177 -23.87 -10.69 -4.86
C GLY A 177 -23.18 -11.04 -3.55
N THR A 178 -22.00 -11.63 -3.67
CA THR A 178 -21.20 -12.08 -2.52
C THR A 178 -20.95 -10.98 -1.48
N TYR A 179 -20.82 -9.72 -1.89
CA TYR A 179 -20.53 -8.59 -1.02
C TYR A 179 -21.76 -7.79 -0.59
N GLU A 180 -22.98 -8.28 -0.84
CA GLU A 180 -24.23 -7.58 -0.49
C GLU A 180 -24.28 -7.14 0.98
N ASN A 181 -23.75 -7.94 1.90
CA ASN A 181 -23.76 -7.64 3.33
C ASN A 181 -22.60 -6.74 3.80
N ILE A 182 -21.60 -6.47 2.95
CA ILE A 182 -20.49 -5.59 3.31
C ILE A 182 -20.96 -4.15 3.16
N PRO A 183 -20.95 -3.34 4.24
CA PRO A 183 -21.40 -1.95 4.15
C PRO A 183 -20.38 -1.14 3.35
N LEU A 184 -20.78 -0.71 2.14
CA LEU A 184 -19.95 0.05 1.22
C LEU A 184 -20.63 1.37 0.86
N THR A 185 -19.95 2.50 1.07
CA THR A 185 -20.43 3.81 0.60
C THR A 185 -19.98 4.10 -0.83
N ALA A 186 -18.86 3.52 -1.24
CA ALA A 186 -18.31 3.54 -2.58
C ALA A 186 -17.45 2.30 -2.81
N TRP A 187 -17.33 1.85 -4.05
CA TRP A 187 -16.45 0.75 -4.41
C TRP A 187 -15.90 0.88 -5.82
N ALA A 188 -14.76 0.25 -6.08
CA ALA A 188 -14.17 0.16 -7.39
C ALA A 188 -13.45 -1.17 -7.60
N ILE A 189 -13.43 -1.62 -8.85
CA ILE A 189 -12.52 -2.68 -9.31
C ILE A 189 -11.41 -2.01 -10.10
N ILE A 190 -10.15 -2.19 -9.71
CA ILE A 190 -9.00 -1.77 -10.50
C ILE A 190 -8.51 -3.00 -11.28
N ASP A 191 -8.58 -2.92 -12.59
CA ASP A 191 -8.12 -3.96 -13.50
C ASP A 191 -6.80 -3.54 -14.15
N PHE A 192 -5.70 -4.07 -13.63
CA PHE A 192 -4.37 -3.84 -14.18
C PHE A 192 -4.19 -4.67 -15.44
N ARG A 193 -4.02 -4.00 -16.59
CA ARG A 193 -3.82 -4.66 -17.88
C ARG A 193 -2.59 -4.12 -18.56
N HIS A 194 -1.89 -4.98 -19.29
CA HIS A 194 -0.87 -4.46 -20.21
C HIS A 194 -1.55 -3.55 -21.24
N ASN A 195 -0.87 -2.47 -21.65
CA ASN A 195 -1.41 -1.50 -22.61
C ASN A 195 -1.80 -2.09 -23.98
N SER A 196 -1.36 -3.31 -24.31
CA SER A 196 -1.81 -4.05 -25.50
C SER A 196 -3.19 -4.70 -25.36
N LEU A 197 -3.78 -4.75 -24.16
CA LEU A 197 -5.11 -5.31 -23.89
C LEU A 197 -6.12 -4.22 -23.56
N ILE A 198 -6.32 -3.32 -24.53
CA ILE A 198 -7.26 -2.20 -24.40
C ILE A 198 -8.69 -2.74 -24.19
N PRO A 199 -9.41 -2.30 -23.16
CA PRO A 199 -10.80 -2.69 -22.93
C PRO A 199 -11.73 -2.18 -24.03
N ASN A 200 -12.81 -2.91 -24.32
CA ASN A 200 -13.84 -2.43 -25.23
C ASN A 200 -14.69 -1.34 -24.55
N CYS A 201 -14.58 -0.10 -25.06
CA CYS A 201 -15.27 1.08 -24.54
C CYS A 201 -16.79 0.90 -24.43
N GLN A 202 -17.42 0.11 -25.30
CA GLN A 202 -18.88 -0.11 -25.30
C GLN A 202 -19.37 -0.97 -24.12
N THR A 203 -18.45 -1.69 -23.47
CA THR A 203 -18.75 -2.66 -22.40
C THR A 203 -18.22 -2.24 -21.04
N MET A 204 -17.70 -1.01 -20.93
CA MET A 204 -17.17 -0.51 -19.67
C MET A 204 -18.30 -0.31 -18.66
N GLU A 205 -18.02 -0.56 -17.38
CA GLU A 205 -18.93 -0.27 -16.27
C GLU A 205 -18.37 0.87 -15.40
N ASP A 206 -19.26 1.61 -14.72
CA ASP A 206 -18.91 2.90 -14.08
C ASP A 206 -17.87 2.77 -12.95
N ASN A 207 -17.87 1.65 -12.23
CA ASN A 207 -16.99 1.41 -11.08
C ASN A 207 -15.70 0.67 -11.44
N ILE A 208 -15.37 0.56 -12.74
CA ILE A 208 -14.18 -0.16 -13.21
C ILE A 208 -13.12 0.85 -13.63
N TRP A 209 -11.94 0.71 -13.04
CA TRP A 209 -10.73 1.46 -13.37
C TRP A 209 -9.81 0.56 -14.18
N TYR A 210 -9.77 0.78 -15.49
CA TYR A 210 -8.85 0.04 -16.36
C TYR A 210 -7.48 0.71 -16.30
N ALA A 211 -6.57 0.11 -15.55
CA ALA A 211 -5.21 0.62 -15.33
C ALA A 211 -4.25 -0.03 -16.33
N LEU A 212 -4.06 0.64 -17.47
CA LEU A 212 -3.21 0.15 -18.56
C LEU A 212 -1.74 0.46 -18.30
N TYR A 213 -0.95 -0.55 -17.95
CA TYR A 213 0.47 -0.39 -17.63
C TYR A 213 1.37 -0.59 -18.86
N ALA A 214 2.48 0.14 -18.89
CA ALA A 214 3.57 -0.04 -19.85
C ALA A 214 4.55 -1.15 -19.42
N ASN A 215 5.38 -1.65 -20.35
CA ASN A 215 6.33 -2.75 -20.09
C ASN A 215 7.28 -2.52 -18.90
N ASP A 216 7.66 -1.27 -18.65
CA ASP A 216 8.55 -0.87 -17.56
C ASP A 216 7.79 -0.47 -16.29
N TYR A 217 6.46 -0.57 -16.29
CA TYR A 217 5.54 -0.14 -15.24
C TYR A 217 5.68 1.33 -14.84
N SER A 218 6.40 2.17 -15.59
CA SER A 218 6.67 3.56 -15.19
C SER A 218 5.43 4.46 -15.32
N ILE A 219 4.50 4.06 -16.19
CA ILE A 219 3.30 4.81 -16.54
C ILE A 219 2.10 3.86 -16.55
N ILE A 220 0.97 4.37 -16.05
CA ILE A 220 -0.34 3.76 -16.13
C ILE A 220 -1.32 4.73 -16.78
N THR A 221 -2.00 4.32 -17.83
CA THR A 221 -3.16 5.04 -18.39
C THR A 221 -4.44 4.49 -17.77
N ILE A 222 -5.19 5.36 -17.09
CA ILE A 222 -6.49 5.06 -16.52
C ILE A 222 -7.56 5.36 -17.57
N MET A 223 -8.26 4.32 -18.01
CA MET A 223 -9.48 4.44 -18.79
C MET A 223 -10.69 4.16 -17.90
N ARG A 224 -11.76 4.94 -18.07
CA ARG A 224 -13.03 4.79 -17.34
C ARG A 224 -14.19 5.11 -18.28
N LYS A 225 -15.36 4.50 -18.01
CA LYS A 225 -16.57 4.77 -18.80
C LYS A 225 -16.89 6.27 -18.79
N ASP A 226 -17.13 6.81 -19.98
CA ASP A 226 -17.54 8.21 -20.23
C ASP A 226 -16.62 9.28 -19.60
N LYS A 227 -15.35 8.94 -19.34
CA LYS A 227 -14.33 9.86 -18.82
C LYS A 227 -13.15 9.92 -19.76
N THR A 228 -12.48 11.07 -19.79
CA THR A 228 -11.22 11.23 -20.52
C THR A 228 -10.13 10.36 -19.90
N ASP A 229 -9.35 9.72 -20.76
CA ASP A 229 -8.20 8.94 -20.35
C ASP A 229 -7.20 9.80 -19.58
N GLU A 230 -6.70 9.27 -18.47
CA GLU A 230 -5.75 9.95 -17.60
C GLU A 230 -4.43 9.16 -17.56
N THR A 231 -3.31 9.81 -17.84
CA THR A 231 -1.99 9.18 -17.73
C THR A 231 -1.36 9.54 -16.39
N ILE A 232 -1.02 8.52 -15.61
CA ILE A 232 -0.38 8.61 -14.31
C ILE A 232 1.04 8.06 -14.42
N ARG A 233 2.04 8.88 -14.06
CA ARG A 233 3.40 8.39 -13.82
C ARG A 233 3.43 7.74 -12.44
N LEU A 234 3.96 6.53 -12.36
CA LEU A 234 4.22 5.89 -11.08
C LEU A 234 5.45 6.52 -10.45
N ARG A 235 5.29 7.02 -9.23
CA ARG A 235 6.28 7.82 -8.52
C ARG A 235 6.69 7.19 -7.19
N GLY A 236 6.30 5.93 -6.95
CA GLY A 236 6.66 5.22 -5.73
C GLY A 236 8.17 5.13 -5.48
N ASP A 237 8.97 5.19 -6.55
CA ASP A 237 10.43 5.17 -6.49
C ASP A 237 11.05 6.58 -6.36
N ASP A 238 10.26 7.65 -6.55
CA ASP A 238 10.75 9.02 -6.53
C ASP A 238 11.13 9.38 -5.08
N PRO A 239 12.40 9.70 -4.79
CA PRO A 239 12.86 10.02 -3.44
C PRO A 239 12.24 11.30 -2.89
N GLU A 240 11.64 12.14 -3.74
CA GLU A 240 10.91 13.34 -3.33
C GLU A 240 9.50 13.03 -2.78
N LEU A 241 8.89 11.90 -3.17
CA LEU A 241 7.65 11.44 -2.54
C LEU A 241 7.90 10.78 -1.18
N PHE A 242 9.10 10.25 -0.98
CA PHE A 242 9.56 9.64 0.26
C PHE A 242 10.86 10.33 0.69
N PRO A 243 10.81 11.61 1.12
CA PRO A 243 12.01 12.36 1.43
C PRO A 243 12.88 11.58 2.42
N ASN A 244 13.95 11.01 1.89
CA ASN A 244 15.10 10.67 2.67
C ASN A 244 15.73 12.02 3.00
N ASP A 245 15.51 12.51 4.22
CA ASP A 245 16.33 13.58 4.80
C ASP A 245 17.74 13.01 5.04
N ARG A 246 18.46 12.71 3.96
CA ARG A 246 19.92 12.56 3.94
C ARG A 246 20.52 13.91 3.54
N GLN A 247 20.20 14.93 4.33
CA GLN A 247 21.00 16.14 4.45
C GLN A 247 21.03 16.48 5.94
N ASN A 248 22.01 15.91 6.63
CA ASN A 248 22.78 16.44 7.76
C ASN A 248 23.56 15.30 8.41
#